data_AF-A0AAJ6AZ21-F1
#
_entry.id   AF-A0AAJ6AZ21-F1
#
_cell.length_a   1.000
_cell.length_b   1.000
_cell.length_c   1.000
_cell.angle_alpha   90.00
_cell.angle_beta   90.00
_cell.angle_gamma   90.00
#
_symmetry.space_group_name_H-M   'P 1'
#
loop_
_entity.id
_entity.type
_entity.pdbx_description
1 polymer ?
#
loop_
_entity_poly.entity_id
_entity_poly.type
_entity_poly.pdbx_seq_one_letter_code
_entity_poly.pdbx_strand_id
1 'polypeptide(L)'
;MWLLLTAILGGIGWFLLRRWQRRNWPVDARLTLAYWRNSAFVLGAYLLFILLGAGVTRVMVGFNRTDLADLPMVGFFLVWVAYGAVWLIRYLPTTRPRPAWLVRGKGWIDGAALLALAGLATLARMM
;
A
#
# COMPACT_ATOMS: atom_id res chain seq x y z
N MET A 1 -62.79 3.13 -7.66
CA MET A 1 -62.22 2.01 -6.88
C MET A 1 -60.90 1.50 -7.45
N TRP A 2 -60.85 1.05 -8.70
CA TRP A 2 -59.64 0.45 -9.29
C TRP A 2 -58.40 1.36 -9.33
N LEU A 3 -58.57 2.65 -9.63
CA LEU A 3 -57.48 3.64 -9.61
C LEU A 3 -56.85 3.85 -8.22
N LEU A 4 -57.65 3.68 -7.17
CA LEU A 4 -57.20 3.83 -5.79
C LEU A 4 -56.39 2.60 -5.35
N LEU A 5 -56.83 1.41 -5.77
CA LEU A 5 -56.12 0.16 -5.55
C LEU A 5 -54.76 0.13 -6.27
N THR A 6 -54.69 0.56 -7.53
CA THR A 6 -53.42 0.62 -8.27
C THR A 6 -52.45 1.65 -7.68
N ALA A 7 -52.95 2.79 -7.20
CA ALA A 7 -52.12 3.78 -6.53
C ALA A 7 -51.51 3.25 -5.22
N ILE A 8 -52.29 2.52 -4.42
CA ILE A 8 -51.84 1.92 -3.17
C ILE A 8 -50.81 0.81 -3.45
N LEU A 9 -51.09 -0.09 -4.39
CA LEU A 9 -50.18 -1.18 -4.77
C LEU A 9 -48.88 -0.66 -5.38
N GLY A 10 -48.96 0.37 -6.24
CA GLY A 10 -47.79 1.04 -6.81
C GLY A 10 -46.93 1.73 -5.75
N GLY A 11 -47.56 2.40 -4.79
CA GLY A 11 -46.87 3.05 -3.66
C GLY A 11 -46.16 2.05 -2.75
N ILE A 12 -46.82 0.94 -2.40
CA ILE A 12 -46.24 -0.13 -1.58
C ILE A 12 -45.11 -0.83 -2.34
N GLY A 13 -45.32 -1.16 -3.62
CA GLY A 13 -44.31 -1.77 -4.48
C GLY A 13 -43.07 -0.89 -4.59
N TRP A 14 -43.24 0.41 -4.87
CA TRP A 14 -42.16 1.38 -4.93
C TRP A 14 -41.41 1.51 -3.59
N PHE A 15 -42.14 1.56 -2.47
CA PHE A 15 -41.52 1.64 -1.15
C PHE A 15 -40.69 0.41 -0.80
N LEU A 16 -41.18 -0.79 -1.13
CA LEU A 16 -40.47 -2.05 -0.93
C LEU A 16 -39.23 -2.16 -1.83
N LEU A 17 -39.35 -1.76 -3.11
CA LEU A 17 -38.23 -1.73 -4.05
C LEU A 17 -37.15 -0.75 -3.60
N ARG A 18 -37.54 0.45 -3.17
CA ARG A 18 -36.62 1.47 -2.67
C ARG A 18 -35.95 1.05 -1.37
N ARG A 19 -36.67 0.34 -0.49
CA ARG A 19 -36.12 -0.25 0.75
C ARG A 19 -35.17 -1.41 0.45
N TRP A 20 -35.46 -2.21 -0.57
CA TRP A 20 -34.63 -3.33 -1.00
C TRP A 20 -33.33 -2.85 -1.68
N GLN A 21 -33.40 -1.83 -2.54
CA GLN A 21 -32.20 -1.21 -3.13
C GLN A 21 -31.32 -0.50 -2.09
N ARG A 22 -31.91 0.17 -1.09
CA ARG A 22 -31.17 0.80 0.01
C ARG A 22 -30.57 -0.18 1.00
N ARG A 23 -30.98 -1.45 0.96
CA ARG A 23 -30.30 -2.55 1.64
C ARG A 23 -29.04 -2.83 0.82
N ASN A 24 -28.06 -1.95 0.97
CA ASN A 24 -26.74 -2.02 0.36
C ASN A 24 -26.27 -3.47 0.41
N TRP A 25 -26.29 -4.14 -0.73
CA TRP A 25 -25.56 -5.38 -0.87
C TRP A 25 -24.11 -5.01 -0.54
N PRO A 26 -23.43 -5.73 0.35
CA PRO A 26 -22.01 -5.52 0.58
C PRO A 26 -21.30 -5.94 -0.71
N VAL A 27 -21.24 -5.02 -1.68
CA VAL A 27 -20.44 -5.21 -2.88
C VAL A 27 -19.01 -5.25 -2.39
N ASP A 28 -18.39 -6.42 -2.47
CA ASP A 28 -17.00 -6.59 -2.06
C ASP A 28 -16.15 -5.54 -2.79
N ALA A 29 -15.46 -4.69 -2.04
CA ALA A 29 -14.65 -3.61 -2.59
C ALA A 29 -13.62 -4.14 -3.60
N ARG A 30 -13.20 -5.41 -3.45
CA ARG A 30 -12.29 -6.12 -4.37
C ARG A 30 -12.86 -6.31 -5.77
N LEU A 31 -14.18 -6.26 -5.94
CA LEU A 31 -14.84 -6.39 -7.23
C LEU A 31 -14.96 -5.04 -7.96
N THR A 32 -14.50 -3.95 -7.34
CA THR A 32 -14.56 -2.62 -7.94
C THR A 32 -13.32 -2.33 -8.79
N LEU A 33 -13.53 -1.70 -9.95
CA LEU A 33 -12.44 -1.23 -10.82
C LEU A 33 -11.47 -0.28 -10.07
N ALA A 34 -12.03 0.56 -9.19
CA ALA A 34 -11.25 1.49 -8.39
C ALA A 34 -10.24 0.77 -7.47
N TYR A 35 -10.63 -0.35 -6.85
CA TYR A 35 -9.74 -1.15 -6.02
C TYR A 35 -8.55 -1.68 -6.80
N TRP A 36 -8.79 -2.28 -7.96
CA TRP A 36 -7.73 -2.82 -8.83
C TRP A 36 -6.81 -1.74 -9.38
N ARG A 37 -7.38 -0.62 -9.85
CA ARG A 37 -6.60 0.52 -10.35
C ARG A 37 -5.66 1.07 -9.27
N ASN A 38 -6.17 1.30 -8.07
CA ASN A 38 -5.38 1.84 -6.97
C ASN A 38 -4.33 0.82 -6.50
N SER A 39 -4.66 -0.47 -6.47
CA SER A 39 -3.72 -1.53 -6.10
C SER A 39 -2.58 -1.64 -7.12
N ALA A 40 -2.90 -1.61 -8.41
CA ALA A 40 -1.91 -1.62 -9.49
C ALA A 40 -0.99 -0.39 -9.44
N PHE A 41 -1.55 0.79 -9.18
CA PHE A 41 -0.76 2.02 -9.04
C PHE A 41 0.22 1.95 -7.87
N VAL A 42 -0.26 1.53 -6.69
CA VAL A 42 0.56 1.41 -5.48
C VAL A 42 1.64 0.32 -5.66
N LEU A 43 1.30 -0.81 -6.25
CA LEU A 43 2.25 -1.88 -6.57
C LEU A 43 3.29 -1.42 -7.60
N GLY A 44 2.86 -0.73 -8.66
CA GLY A 44 3.75 -0.17 -9.68
C GLY A 44 4.74 0.84 -9.08
N ALA A 45 4.26 1.73 -8.21
CA ALA A 45 5.12 2.66 -7.47
C ALA A 45 6.14 1.92 -6.58
N TYR A 46 5.75 0.82 -5.93
CA TYR A 46 6.67 0.00 -5.14
C TYR A 46 7.73 -0.70 -6.00
N LEU A 47 7.37 -1.22 -7.17
CA LEU A 47 8.33 -1.81 -8.11
C LEU A 47 9.34 -0.77 -8.60
N LEU A 48 8.87 0.43 -8.96
CA LEU A 48 9.75 1.55 -9.32
C LEU A 48 10.67 1.95 -8.15
N PHE A 49 10.15 1.92 -6.92
CA PHE A 49 10.94 2.20 -5.72
C PHE A 49 12.04 1.16 -5.48
N ILE A 50 11.78 -0.14 -5.73
CA ILE A 50 12.81 -1.19 -5.67
C ILE A 50 13.87 -0.96 -6.74
N LEU A 51 13.46 -0.67 -7.98
CA LEU A 51 14.38 -0.37 -9.07
C LEU A 51 15.26 0.84 -8.77
N LEU A 52 14.69 1.87 -8.13
CA LEU A 52 15.45 3.02 -7.66
C LEU A 52 16.48 2.62 -6.60
N GLY A 53 16.12 1.76 -5.65
CA GLY A 53 17.04 1.18 -4.69
C GLY A 53 18.20 0.43 -5.35
N ALA A 54 17.92 -0.37 -6.38
CA ALA A 54 18.93 -1.08 -7.15
C ALA A 54 19.83 -0.14 -7.96
N GLY A 55 19.29 0.97 -8.47
CA GLY A 55 20.07 2.02 -9.11
C GLY A 55 21.01 2.71 -8.13
N VAL A 56 20.52 3.08 -6.95
CA VAL A 56 21.32 3.68 -5.88
C VAL A 56 22.46 2.75 -5.46
N THR A 57 22.18 1.47 -5.21
CA THR A 57 23.24 0.51 -4.84
C THR A 57 24.26 0.34 -5.95
N ARG A 58 23.85 0.26 -7.22
CA ARG A 58 24.80 0.18 -8.35
C ARG A 58 25.71 1.41 -8.44
N VAL A 59 25.17 2.60 -8.19
CA VAL A 59 25.97 3.84 -8.14
C VAL A 59 26.94 3.79 -6.97
N MET A 60 26.49 3.32 -5.80
CA MET A 60 27.35 3.17 -4.61
C MET A 60 28.47 2.16 -4.83
N VAL A 61 28.21 1.00 -5.44
CA VAL A 61 29.22 -0.02 -5.80
C VAL A 61 30.30 0.60 -6.70
N GLY A 62 29.93 1.47 -7.63
CA GLY A 62 30.88 2.17 -8.50
C GLY A 62 31.93 3.02 -7.76
N PHE A 63 31.68 3.38 -6.50
CA PHE A 63 32.63 4.12 -5.66
C PHE A 63 33.56 3.24 -4.83
N ASN A 64 33.28 1.93 -4.69
CA ASN A 64 34.02 1.06 -3.77
C ASN A 64 34.70 -0.12 -4.51
N ARG A 65 35.93 -0.47 -4.08
CA ARG A 65 36.79 -1.46 -4.76
C ARG A 65 37.14 -2.67 -3.88
N THR A 66 36.55 -2.76 -2.70
CA THR A 66 36.90 -3.75 -1.68
C THR A 66 35.74 -4.73 -1.49
N ASP A 67 36.02 -6.05 -1.54
CA ASP A 67 34.99 -7.11 -1.46
C ASP A 67 34.13 -7.06 -0.17
N LEU A 68 34.64 -6.42 0.89
CA LEU A 68 33.92 -6.24 2.16
C LEU A 68 32.83 -5.17 2.11
N ALA A 69 32.87 -4.25 1.14
CA ALA A 69 31.87 -3.19 0.97
C ALA A 69 30.55 -3.71 0.40
N ASP A 70 30.52 -4.92 -0.15
CA ASP A 70 29.30 -5.54 -0.67
C ASP A 70 28.31 -5.89 0.46
N LEU A 71 28.81 -6.28 1.63
CA LEU A 71 27.98 -6.63 2.80
C LEU A 71 27.07 -5.48 3.25
N PRO A 72 27.58 -4.25 3.52
CA PRO A 72 26.71 -3.14 3.90
C PRO A 72 25.79 -2.69 2.76
N MET A 73 26.16 -2.90 1.49
CA MET A 73 25.27 -2.59 0.36
C MET A 73 24.12 -3.58 0.21
N VAL A 74 24.36 -4.87 0.41
CA VAL A 74 23.30 -5.88 0.49
C VAL A 74 22.38 -5.55 1.66
N GLY A 75 22.95 -5.22 2.83
CA GLY A 75 22.19 -4.76 3.99
C GLY A 75 21.33 -3.53 3.67
N PHE A 76 21.91 -2.54 2.99
CA PHE A 76 21.20 -1.32 2.58
C PHE A 76 20.01 -1.67 1.68
N PHE A 77 20.22 -2.53 0.68
CA PHE A 77 19.16 -2.95 -0.23
C PHE A 77 18.05 -3.73 0.49
N LEU A 78 18.41 -4.59 1.44
CA LEU A 78 17.43 -5.33 2.26
C LEU A 78 16.57 -4.37 3.09
N VAL A 79 17.18 -3.40 3.77
CA VAL A 79 16.45 -2.38 4.53
C VAL A 79 15.57 -1.54 3.61
N TRP A 80 16.07 -1.17 2.43
CA TRP A 80 15.33 -0.43 1.42
C TRP A 80 14.06 -1.17 0.98
N VAL A 81 14.21 -2.44 0.57
CA VAL A 81 13.08 -3.29 0.17
C VAL A 81 12.10 -3.51 1.32
N ALA A 82 12.60 -3.81 2.53
CA ALA A 82 11.76 -4.03 3.70
C ALA A 82 10.95 -2.78 4.06
N TYR A 83 11.58 -1.60 4.04
CA TYR A 83 10.89 -0.33 4.29
C TYR A 83 9.84 -0.04 3.21
N GLY A 84 10.15 -0.30 1.94
CA GLY A 84 9.19 -0.20 0.85
C GLY A 84 8.00 -1.16 1.04
N ALA A 85 8.23 -2.38 1.55
CA ALA A 85 7.16 -3.32 1.87
C ALA A 85 6.26 -2.82 3.01
N VAL A 86 6.84 -2.19 4.04
CA VAL A 86 6.07 -1.53 5.11
C VAL A 86 5.18 -0.43 4.51
N TRP A 87 5.73 0.39 3.60
CA TRP A 87 4.95 1.40 2.87
C TRP A 87 3.85 0.75 2.04
N LEU A 88 4.13 -0.32 1.31
CA LEU A 88 3.13 -1.07 0.53
C LEU A 88 1.96 -1.49 1.43
N ILE A 89 2.21 -2.06 2.60
CA ILE A 89 1.14 -2.49 3.53
C ILE A 89 0.33 -1.28 4.05
N ARG A 90 0.96 -0.11 4.21
CA ARG A 90 0.29 1.14 4.62
C ARG A 90 -0.59 1.76 3.54
N TYR A 91 -0.30 1.55 2.26
CA TYR A 91 -1.03 2.23 1.17
C TYR A 91 -1.86 1.29 0.31
N LEU A 92 -1.57 -0.01 0.31
CA LEU A 92 -2.34 -1.00 -0.44
C LEU A 92 -3.80 -1.03 0.07
N PRO A 93 -4.79 -0.88 -0.81
CA PRO A 93 -6.19 -1.08 -0.45
C PRO A 93 -6.37 -2.44 0.23
N THR A 94 -6.95 -2.47 1.43
CA THR A 94 -7.16 -3.71 2.18
C THR A 94 -8.55 -3.70 2.81
N THR A 95 -9.18 -4.86 2.83
CA THR A 95 -10.45 -5.09 3.51
C THR A 95 -10.28 -5.51 4.97
N ARG A 96 -9.04 -5.78 5.41
CA ARG A 96 -8.72 -6.19 6.77
C ARG A 96 -8.29 -4.99 7.64
N PRO A 97 -8.65 -4.97 8.93
CA PRO A 97 -8.15 -3.96 9.86
C PRO A 97 -6.63 -4.05 9.92
N ARG A 98 -5.97 -2.89 9.81
CA ARG A 98 -4.51 -2.78 9.88
C ARG A 98 -4.06 -2.75 11.35
N PRO A 99 -2.91 -3.36 11.67
CA PRO A 99 -2.41 -3.35 13.04
C PRO A 99 -2.11 -1.92 13.51
N ALA A 100 -2.41 -1.62 14.78
CA ALA A 100 -2.35 -0.27 15.33
C ALA A 100 -0.95 0.35 15.28
N TRP A 101 0.10 -0.46 15.42
CA TRP A 101 1.49 0.00 15.33
C TRP A 101 1.83 0.57 13.95
N LEU A 102 1.22 0.04 12.89
CA LEU A 102 1.42 0.48 11.51
C LEU A 102 0.67 1.78 11.19
N VAL A 103 -0.47 2.01 11.85
CA VAL A 103 -1.36 3.16 11.57
C VAL A 103 -1.07 4.36 12.49
N ARG A 104 -0.77 4.12 13.77
CA ARG A 104 -0.54 5.18 14.79
C ARG A 104 0.95 5.52 14.94
N GLY A 105 1.85 4.58 14.69
CA GLY A 105 3.30 4.75 14.89
C GLY A 105 4.04 5.35 13.68
N LYS A 106 3.49 6.38 13.05
CA LYS A 106 3.99 6.86 11.74
C LYS A 106 5.43 7.41 11.74
N GLY A 107 6.02 7.75 12.89
CA GLY A 107 7.36 8.36 12.93
C GLY A 107 8.51 7.40 13.23
N TRP A 108 8.30 6.39 14.08
CA TRP A 108 9.43 5.62 14.64
C TRP A 108 10.01 4.61 13.66
N ILE A 109 9.16 3.93 12.86
CA ILE A 109 9.62 2.99 11.83
C ILE A 109 10.38 3.74 10.75
N ASP A 110 9.85 4.90 10.36
CA ASP A 110 10.40 5.71 9.28
C ASP A 110 11.76 6.29 9.75
N GLY A 111 11.84 6.77 10.99
CA GLY A 111 13.10 7.17 11.61
C GLY A 111 14.12 6.03 11.73
N ALA A 112 13.70 4.85 12.20
CA ALA A 112 14.59 3.69 12.32
C ALA A 112 15.11 3.21 10.96
N ALA A 113 14.25 3.17 9.93
CA ALA A 113 14.64 2.81 8.57
C ALA A 113 15.63 3.83 7.98
N LEU A 114 15.37 5.13 8.15
CA LEU A 114 16.27 6.19 7.68
C LEU A 114 17.63 6.14 8.39
N LEU A 115 17.65 5.92 9.70
CA LEU A 115 18.88 5.76 10.48
C LEU A 115 19.67 4.52 10.03
N ALA A 116 18.99 3.40 9.80
CA ALA A 116 19.62 2.19 9.29
C ALA A 116 20.22 2.39 7.90
N LEU A 117 19.46 3.00 6.98
CA LEU A 117 19.93 3.32 5.62
C LEU A 117 21.12 4.29 5.66
N ALA A 118 21.05 5.34 6.47
CA ALA A 118 22.15 6.30 6.62
C ALA A 118 23.40 5.65 7.23
N GLY A 119 23.23 4.81 8.25
CA GLY A 119 24.32 4.07 8.89
C GLY A 119 25.01 3.11 7.92
N LEU A 120 24.24 2.33 7.16
CA LEU A 120 24.76 1.40 6.16
C LEU A 120 25.45 2.14 5.01
N ALA A 121 24.89 3.25 4.53
CA ALA A 121 25.51 4.06 3.50
C ALA A 121 26.82 4.72 3.98
N THR A 122 26.87 5.16 5.24
CA THR A 122 28.08 5.74 5.84
C THR A 122 29.16 4.68 6.02
N LEU A 123 28.78 3.51 6.53
CA LEU A 123 29.69 2.37 6.69
C LEU A 123 30.27 1.93 5.35
N ALA A 124 29.42 1.79 4.32
CA ALA A 124 29.83 1.45 2.96
C ALA A 124 30.76 2.49 2.31
N ARG A 125 30.80 3.72 2.81
CA ARG A 125 31.70 4.78 2.31
C ARG A 125 33.03 4.84 3.07
N MET A 126 33.05 4.39 4.32
CA MET A 126 34.25 4.40 5.17
C MET A 126 35.17 3.18 4.94
N MET A 127 34.63 2.11 4.35
CA MET A 127 35.36 0.90 3.94
C MET A 127 35.87 1.02 2.51
#